data_AF-A0A2D9ST14-F1
#
_entry.id   AF-A0A2D9ST14-F1
#
_cell.length_a   1.000
_cell.length_b   1.000
_cell.length_c   1.000
_cell.angle_alpha   90.00
_cell.angle_beta   90.00
_cell.angle_gamma   90.00
#
_symmetry.space_group_name_H-M   'P 1'
#
loop_
_entity.id
_entity.type
_entity.pdbx_description
1 polymer ?
#
loop_
_entity_poly.entity_id
_entity_poly.type
_entity_poly.pdbx_seq_one_letter_code
_entity_poly.pdbx_strand_id
1 'polypeptide(L)' 'MDIIAAIFITTIVFVGAVIPTWVFFHYRYKTKLVHGLSINEQTDLEEMMETANKMAQRIQSLELILDSEHPQWREK' A
#
# COMPACT_ATOMS: atom_id res chain seq x y z
N MET A 1 14.85 19.01 -49.42
CA MET A 1 15.14 18.77 -48.00
C MET A 1 16.12 17.62 -47.93
N ASP A 2 17.23 17.80 -47.23
CA ASP A 2 18.24 16.77 -47.09
C ASP A 2 17.66 15.56 -46.34
N ILE A 3 17.86 14.34 -46.86
CA ILE A 3 17.31 13.11 -46.28
C ILE A 3 17.75 12.96 -44.81
N ILE A 4 18.98 13.40 -44.50
CA ILE A 4 19.52 13.44 -43.14
C ILE A 4 18.67 14.32 -42.23
N ALA A 5 18.22 15.49 -42.71
CA ALA A 5 17.36 16.39 -41.93
C ALA A 5 15.99 15.76 -41.69
N ALA A 6 15.41 15.06 -42.67
CA ALA A 6 14.13 14.38 -42.51
C ALA A 6 14.21 13.26 -41.45
N ILE A 7 15.24 12.42 -41.51
CA ILE A 7 15.46 11.35 -40.51
C ILE A 7 15.64 11.94 -39.11
N PHE A 8 16.44 13.01 -39.00
CA PHE A 8 16.69 13.67 -37.72
C PHE A 8 15.42 14.22 -37.06
N ILE A 9 14.56 14.88 -37.84
CA ILE A 9 13.27 15.40 -37.38
C ILE A 9 12.38 14.26 -36.89
N THR A 10 12.27 13.17 -37.66
CA THR A 10 11.48 11.99 -37.27
C THR A 10 11.99 11.36 -35.96
N THR A 11 13.30 11.26 -35.76
CA THR A 11 13.89 10.73 -34.52
C THR A 11 13.55 11.61 -33.32
N ILE A 12 13.68 12.93 -33.45
CA ILE A 12 13.36 13.85 -32.35
C ILE A 12 11.90 13.75 -31.94
N VAL A 13 10.98 13.72 -32.91
CA VAL A 13 9.55 13.58 -32.64
C VAL A 13 9.23 12.25 -31.97
N PHE A 14 9.86 11.16 -32.44
CA PHE A 14 9.68 9.84 -31.84
C PHE A 14 10.16 9.82 -30.38
N VAL A 15 11.36 10.33 -30.10
CA VAL A 15 11.93 10.38 -28.74
C VAL A 15 11.10 11.30 -27.83
N GLY A 16 10.72 12.48 -28.33
CA GLY A 16 9.92 13.45 -27.60
C GLY A 16 8.48 13.01 -27.31
N ALA A 17 7.93 12.07 -28.08
CA ALA A 17 6.62 11.48 -27.78
C ALA A 17 6.73 10.24 -26.90
N VAL A 18 7.62 9.30 -27.25
CA VAL A 18 7.69 7.98 -26.62
C VAL A 18 8.25 8.06 -25.20
N ILE A 19 9.28 8.87 -24.95
CA ILE A 19 9.89 8.99 -23.61
C ILE A 19 8.91 9.59 -22.60
N PRO A 20 8.24 10.73 -22.87
CA PRO A 20 7.27 11.29 -21.94
C PRO A 20 6.07 10.38 -21.69
N THR A 21 5.57 9.68 -22.72
CA THR A 21 4.49 8.70 -22.54
C THR A 21 4.93 7.54 -21.64
N TRP A 22 6.13 7.00 -21.82
CA TRP A 22 6.66 5.93 -20.99
C TRP A 22 6.87 6.36 -19.54
N VAL A 23 7.46 7.54 -19.32
CA VAL A 23 7.65 8.12 -17.98
C VAL A 23 6.28 8.33 -17.32
N PHE A 24 5.30 8.93 -18.02
CA PHE A 24 3.96 9.08 -17.46
C PHE A 24 3.35 7.74 -17.03
N PHE A 25 3.47 6.69 -17.85
CA PHE A 25 2.98 5.36 -17.51
C PHE A 25 3.73 4.72 -16.34
N HIS A 26 5.06 4.79 -16.36
CA HIS A 26 5.95 4.23 -15.34
C HIS A 26 5.64 4.81 -13.97
N TYR A 27 5.56 6.15 -13.91
CA TYR A 27 5.27 6.82 -12.66
C TYR A 27 3.83 6.57 -12.24
N ARG A 28 2.83 6.72 -13.12
CA ARG A 28 1.41 6.52 -12.76
C ARG A 28 1.11 5.13 -12.18
N TYR A 29 1.77 4.07 -12.68
CA TYR A 29 1.61 2.72 -12.12
C TYR A 29 2.26 2.56 -10.74
N LYS A 30 3.42 3.22 -10.52
CA LYS A 30 4.06 3.23 -9.19
C LYS A 30 3.40 4.20 -8.22
N THR A 31 2.70 5.23 -8.69
CA THR A 31 2.00 6.19 -7.83
C THR A 31 0.88 5.54 -7.01
N LYS A 32 0.29 4.43 -7.47
CA LYS A 32 -0.65 3.62 -6.66
C LYS A 32 0.02 2.90 -5.48
N LEU A 33 1.34 2.74 -5.50
CA LEU A 33 2.12 2.09 -4.45
C LEU A 33 2.91 3.09 -3.58
N VAL A 34 3.06 4.35 -4.02
CA VAL A 34 3.95 5.35 -3.42
C VAL A 34 3.20 6.55 -2.83
N HIS A 35 1.94 6.77 -3.17
CA HIS A 35 1.09 7.63 -2.33
C HIS A 35 0.75 6.84 -1.09
N GLY A 36 1.35 7.20 0.05
CA GLY A 36 1.11 6.56 1.33
C GLY A 36 -0.39 6.36 1.57
N LEU A 37 -0.71 5.24 2.24
CA LEU A 37 -2.05 4.72 2.54
C LEU A 37 -3.16 5.62 2.01
N SER A 38 -3.75 5.24 0.88
CA SER A 38 -4.97 5.86 0.35
C SER A 38 -5.94 6.10 1.51
N ILE A 39 -6.72 7.19 1.52
CA ILE A 39 -7.64 7.51 2.62
C ILE A 39 -8.46 6.28 3.04
N ASN A 40 -8.82 5.41 2.08
CA ASN A 40 -9.49 4.15 2.34
C ASN A 40 -8.62 3.13 3.12
N GLU A 41 -7.34 2.98 2.76
CA GLU A 41 -6.41 2.08 3.46
C GLU A 41 -6.09 2.57 4.89
N GLN A 42 -6.10 3.88 5.13
CA GLN A 42 -6.03 4.42 6.49
C GLN A 42 -7.26 4.02 7.31
N THR A 43 -8.45 4.17 6.74
CA THR A 43 -9.71 3.73 7.39
C THR A 43 -9.69 2.22 7.66
N ASP A 44 -9.25 1.41 6.69
CA ASP A 44 -9.17 -0.04 6.86
C ASP A 44 -8.18 -0.42 7.98
N LEU A 45 -7.04 0.27 8.08
CA LEU A 45 -6.08 0.05 9.16
C LEU A 45 -6.62 0.51 10.52
N GLU A 46 -7.33 1.63 10.58
CA GLU A 46 -8.01 2.07 11.81
C GLU A 46 -9.04 1.03 12.28
N GLU A 47 -9.83 0.47 11.38
CA GLU A 47 -10.78 -0.60 11.68
C GLU A 47 -10.08 -1.87 12.17
N MET A 48 -8.97 -2.26 11.54
CA MET A 48 -8.16 -3.41 11.99
C MET A 48 -7.56 -3.17 13.37
N MET A 49 -7.07 -1.96 13.64
CA MET A 49 -6.53 -1.58 14.96
C MET A 49 -7.63 -1.59 16.03
N GLU A 50 -8.82 -1.07 15.72
CA GLU A 50 -9.96 -1.12 16.63
C GLU A 50 -10.36 -2.57 16.95
N THR A 51 -10.39 -3.42 15.92
CA THR A 51 -10.68 -4.85 16.08
C THR A 51 -9.63 -5.54 16.93
N ALA A 52 -8.35 -5.28 16.70
CA ALA A 52 -7.25 -5.81 17.51
C ALA A 52 -7.38 -5.39 18.99
N ASN A 53 -7.72 -4.13 19.24
CA ASN A 53 -7.92 -3.62 20.60
C ASN A 53 -9.11 -4.31 21.30
N LYS A 54 -10.25 -4.48 20.59
CA LYS A 54 -11.40 -5.22 21.11
C LYS A 54 -11.04 -6.68 21.43
N MET A 55 -10.26 -7.34 20.58
CA MET A 55 -9.80 -8.70 20.84
C MET A 55 -8.89 -8.77 22.08
N ALA A 56 -7.95 -7.84 22.23
CA ALA A 56 -7.07 -7.78 23.40
C ALA A 56 -7.85 -7.60 24.71
N GLN A 57 -8.84 -6.70 24.73
CA GLN A 57 -9.73 -6.52 25.89
C GLN A 57 -10.51 -7.80 26.23
N ARG A 58 -11.02 -8.50 25.21
CA ARG A 58 -11.72 -9.77 25.42
C ARG A 58 -10.80 -10.86 25.97
N ILE A 59 -9.58 -10.96 25.45
CA ILE A 59 -8.58 -11.91 25.97
C ILE A 59 -8.32 -11.62 27.44
N GLN A 60 -8.08 -10.36 27.81
CA GLN A 60 -7.86 -9.98 29.21
C GLN A 60 -9.05 -10.35 30.11
N SER A 61 -10.28 -10.10 29.67
CA SER A 61 -11.47 -10.52 30.42
C SER A 61 -11.58 -12.04 30.56
N LEU A 62 -11.25 -12.79 29.50
CA LEU A 62 -11.23 -14.25 29.55
C LEU A 62 -10.13 -14.77 30.48
N GLU A 63 -8.96 -14.14 30.48
CA GLU A 63 -7.87 -14.47 31.41
C GLU A 63 -8.29 -14.22 32.86
N LEU A 64 -8.98 -13.11 33.17
CA LEU A 64 -9.50 -12.84 34.51
C LEU A 64 -10.51 -13.90 34.97
N ILE A 65 -11.42 -14.30 34.08
CA ILE A 65 -12.39 -15.37 34.39
C ILE A 65 -11.64 -16.69 34.59
N LEU A 66 -10.70 -17.02 33.71
CA LEU A 66 -9.96 -18.28 33.77
C LEU A 66 -9.06 -18.36 35.01
N ASP A 67 -8.45 -17.25 35.43
CA ASP A 67 -7.71 -17.12 36.69
C ASP A 67 -8.63 -17.34 37.91
N SER A 68 -9.90 -16.91 37.83
CA SER A 68 -10.88 -17.11 38.92
C SER A 68 -11.45 -18.53 38.99
N GLU A 69 -11.73 -19.16 37.85
CA GLU A 69 -12.36 -20.49 37.77
C GLU A 69 -11.34 -21.64 37.80
N HIS A 70 -10.13 -21.43 37.26
CA HIS A 70 -9.11 -22.46 37.10
C HIS A 70 -7.70 -21.97 37.47
N PRO A 71 -7.41 -21.56 38.71
CA PRO A 71 -6.19 -20.85 39.11
C PRO A 71 -4.83 -21.50 38.75
N GLN A 72 -4.77 -22.80 38.43
CA GLN A 72 -3.53 -23.47 37.98
C GLN A 72 -3.41 -23.65 36.45
N TRP A 73 -4.28 -23.02 35.64
CA TRP A 73 -4.30 -23.23 34.17
C TRP A 73 -3.00 -22.80 33.47
N ARG A 74 -2.23 -21.89 34.07
CA ARG A 74 -0.94 -21.39 33.56
C ARG A 74 0.26 -22.28 33.93
N GLU A 75 0.10 -23.28 34.80
CA GLU A 75 1.20 -24.12 35.33
C GLU A 75 1.40 -25.45 34.55
N LYS A 76 0.93 -25.55 33.29
CA LYS A 76 1.17 -26.70 32.42
C LYS A 76 2.23 -26.46 31.35
#